data_AF-A0A7C3BJ34-F1
#
_entry.id   AF-A0A7C3BJ34-F1
#
_cell.length_a   1.000
_cell.length_b   1.000
_cell.length_c   1.000
_cell.angle_alpha   90.00
_cell.angle_beta   90.00
_cell.angle_gamma   90.00
#
_symmetry.space_group_name_H-M   'P 1'
#
loop_
_entity.id
_entity.type
_entity.pdbx_description
1 polymer ?
#
loop_
_entity_poly.entity_id
_entity_poly.type
_entity_poly.pdbx_seq_one_letter_code
_entity_poly.pdbx_strand_id
1 'polypeptide(L)'
;MSHRIARTRAALLLALSVLLGFALAAQAQEEGPYRVFLPLALPAPASSCAATGATYASLTVEPPPADRPAAQHPDLNMALRGYATANAPPAYIWINGPTDPNAPLLSTLFAPARQPRIEAVHQVYAWDWTLDRRGEPIADPPVTLMSVDMRPDELIYLPDSGYDLGQGYEALVLYAERHRITLKYTREDNVVWGYTLHLENVCVDPDLVALYQRLDAAGRGELPALRAGQPFARARVTPASLAIRDTGRFMDPRSIKDWWR
;
A
#
# COMPACT_ATOMS: atom_id res chain seq x y z
N MET A 1 -40.27 -53.54 58.57
CA MET A 1 -40.45 -53.56 60.04
C MET A 1 -39.26 -52.82 60.63
N SER A 2 -39.30 -51.87 61.55
CA SER A 2 -40.34 -51.25 62.38
C SER A 2 -39.65 -49.96 62.88
N HIS A 3 -40.15 -48.76 62.60
CA HIS A 3 -41.01 -48.00 63.51
C HIS A 3 -40.52 -47.92 64.97
N ARG A 4 -40.22 -46.68 65.42
CA ARG A 4 -40.78 -45.95 66.59
C ARG A 4 -39.70 -45.18 67.38
N ILE A 5 -39.76 -43.83 67.47
CA ILE A 5 -40.57 -42.99 68.41
C ILE A 5 -39.99 -43.14 69.84
N ALA A 6 -39.63 -42.12 70.63
CA ALA A 6 -40.35 -40.90 70.99
C ALA A 6 -39.52 -39.98 71.92
N ARG A 7 -39.78 -38.67 71.82
CA ARG A 7 -40.16 -37.69 72.90
C ARG A 7 -39.14 -37.45 74.04
N THR A 8 -38.95 -36.24 74.55
CA THR A 8 -39.97 -35.48 75.30
C THR A 8 -39.50 -34.03 75.58
N ARG A 9 -40.47 -33.12 75.74
CA ARG A 9 -40.42 -31.65 75.87
C ARG A 9 -40.27 -31.18 77.33
N ALA A 10 -39.81 -29.93 77.54
CA ALA A 10 -40.35 -28.86 78.44
C ALA A 10 -39.24 -27.83 78.74
N ALA A 11 -39.27 -26.56 78.33
CA ALA A 11 -40.15 -25.42 78.68
C ALA A 11 -39.88 -24.80 80.06
N LEU A 12 -39.32 -23.57 80.12
CA LEU A 12 -39.86 -22.46 80.93
C LEU A 12 -39.22 -21.09 80.59
N LEU A 13 -40.02 -20.04 80.76
CA LEU A 13 -39.92 -18.66 80.28
C LEU A 13 -39.49 -17.66 81.38
N LEU A 14 -39.28 -16.42 80.91
CA LEU A 14 -39.27 -15.08 81.57
C LEU A 14 -37.88 -14.55 81.97
N ALA A 15 -37.53 -13.26 81.84
CA ALA A 15 -37.92 -12.05 81.09
C ALA A 15 -37.16 -10.90 81.77
N LEU A 16 -36.44 -10.00 81.07
CA LEU A 16 -36.34 -8.57 81.45
C LEU A 16 -35.52 -7.67 80.49
N SER A 17 -36.00 -6.42 80.35
CA SER A 17 -35.31 -5.15 80.02
C SER A 17 -34.71 -4.97 78.61
N VAL A 18 -35.29 -4.19 77.68
CA VAL A 18 -35.54 -2.72 77.60
C VAL A 18 -34.33 -1.91 77.09
N LEU A 19 -34.49 -1.40 75.85
CA LEU A 19 -33.92 -0.20 75.19
C LEU A 19 -32.39 0.02 75.13
N LEU A 20 -31.82 -0.16 73.93
CA LEU A 20 -30.82 0.70 73.26
C LEU A 20 -30.72 0.15 71.81
N GLY A 21 -30.99 0.87 70.72
CA GLY A 21 -30.48 2.19 70.41
C GLY A 21 -29.21 2.05 69.56
N PHE A 22 -29.39 1.80 68.26
CA PHE A 22 -28.44 1.93 67.15
C PHE A 22 -26.94 1.64 67.39
N ALA A 23 -26.49 0.52 66.81
CA ALA A 23 -25.35 0.55 65.88
C ALA A 23 -25.43 -0.70 64.99
N LEU A 24 -26.04 -0.56 63.81
CA LEU A 24 -25.63 -1.39 62.68
C LEU A 24 -24.15 -1.04 62.47
N ALA A 25 -23.25 -1.92 62.92
CA ALA A 25 -21.90 -1.92 62.38
C ALA A 25 -22.05 -2.27 60.90
N ALA A 26 -22.15 -1.24 60.05
CA ALA A 26 -21.88 -1.36 58.65
C ALA A 26 -20.44 -1.88 58.55
N GLN A 27 -20.29 -3.18 58.32
CA GLN A 27 -19.02 -3.72 57.90
C GLN A 27 -18.77 -3.14 56.51
N ALA A 28 -18.01 -2.04 56.47
CA ALA A 28 -17.39 -1.56 55.26
C ALA A 28 -16.42 -2.67 54.82
N GLN A 29 -16.89 -3.53 53.94
CA GLN A 29 -16.01 -4.42 53.21
C GLN A 29 -15.28 -3.53 52.22
N GLU A 30 -14.02 -3.23 52.49
CA GLU A 30 -13.14 -2.56 51.54
C GLU A 30 -13.18 -3.36 50.23
N GLU A 31 -13.84 -2.80 49.22
CA GLU A 31 -13.67 -3.23 47.85
C GLU A 31 -12.22 -2.89 47.47
N GLY A 32 -11.34 -3.88 47.62
CA GLY A 32 -10.00 -3.81 47.05
C GLY A 32 -10.13 -3.43 45.56
N PRO A 33 -9.22 -2.61 45.02
CA PRO A 33 -9.38 -2.05 43.69
C PRO A 33 -9.43 -3.19 42.67
N TYR A 34 -10.62 -3.48 42.14
CA TYR A 34 -10.79 -4.41 41.05
C TYR A 34 -10.03 -3.87 39.85
N ARG A 35 -8.94 -4.55 39.47
CA ARG A 35 -8.21 -4.23 38.25
C ARG A 35 -8.89 -4.93 37.09
N VAL A 36 -9.62 -4.16 36.30
CA VAL A 36 -10.13 -4.61 34.99
C VAL A 36 -8.99 -4.49 33.99
N PHE A 37 -8.47 -5.62 33.53
CA PHE A 37 -7.53 -5.67 32.42
C PHE A 37 -8.33 -5.72 31.13
N LEU A 38 -8.45 -4.58 30.45
CA LEU A 38 -8.94 -4.57 29.08
C LEU A 38 -7.87 -5.21 28.18
N PRO A 39 -8.23 -6.17 27.31
CA PRO A 39 -7.29 -6.63 26.31
C PRO A 39 -6.89 -5.43 25.45
N LEU A 40 -5.60 -5.20 25.33
CA LEU A 40 -5.08 -4.24 24.38
C LEU A 40 -5.34 -4.80 22.98
N ALA A 41 -6.43 -4.37 22.35
CA ALA A 41 -6.67 -4.62 20.94
C ALA A 41 -5.70 -3.74 20.13
N LEU A 42 -4.50 -4.27 19.90
CA LEU A 42 -3.59 -3.68 18.92
C LEU A 42 -4.23 -3.87 17.54
N PRO A 43 -4.27 -2.85 16.67
CA PRO A 43 -4.58 -3.09 15.27
C PRO A 43 -3.62 -4.17 14.76
N ALA A 44 -4.16 -5.15 14.03
CA ALA A 44 -3.30 -6.11 13.34
C ALA A 44 -2.27 -5.32 12.52
N PRO A 45 -0.99 -5.76 12.47
CA PRO A 45 -0.06 -5.16 11.52
C PRO A 45 -0.73 -5.20 10.13
N ALA A 46 -0.54 -4.17 9.32
CA ALA A 46 -0.99 -4.12 7.93
C ALA A 46 -0.23 -5.15 7.06
N SER A 47 -0.25 -6.42 7.46
CA SER A 47 0.53 -7.53 6.91
C SER A 47 -0.22 -8.29 5.81
N SER A 48 -1.51 -8.03 5.64
CA SER A 48 -2.27 -8.51 4.49
C SER A 48 -2.62 -7.33 3.59
N CYS A 49 -2.08 -7.31 2.36
CA CYS A 49 -2.58 -6.42 1.32
C CYS A 49 -4.07 -6.69 1.14
N ALA A 50 -4.93 -5.82 1.67
CA ALA A 50 -6.37 -5.95 1.55
C ALA A 50 -6.81 -5.53 0.14
N ALA A 51 -7.82 -6.22 -0.40
CA ALA A 51 -8.44 -5.82 -1.66
C ALA A 51 -8.89 -4.36 -1.62
N THR A 52 -8.75 -3.68 -2.74
CA THR A 52 -9.27 -2.33 -2.98
C THR A 52 -10.77 -2.34 -3.24
N GLY A 53 -11.31 -3.49 -3.67
CA GLY A 53 -12.70 -3.65 -4.12
C GLY A 53 -12.90 -3.35 -5.60
N ALA A 54 -11.84 -3.01 -6.35
CA ALA A 54 -11.91 -2.87 -7.80
C ALA A 54 -11.93 -4.22 -8.52
N THR A 55 -12.46 -4.20 -9.74
CA THR A 55 -12.42 -5.32 -10.67
C THR A 55 -11.46 -5.00 -11.80
N TYR A 56 -10.65 -5.97 -12.22
CA TYR A 56 -9.63 -5.79 -13.23
C TYR A 56 -9.92 -6.63 -14.47
N ALA A 57 -9.60 -6.08 -15.65
CA ALA A 57 -9.65 -6.79 -16.93
C ALA A 57 -8.28 -6.72 -17.61
N SER A 58 -8.18 -7.30 -18.80
CA SER A 58 -6.96 -7.33 -19.61
C SER A 58 -7.15 -6.65 -20.96
N LEU A 59 -6.02 -6.28 -21.56
CA LEU A 59 -5.91 -5.89 -22.95
C LEU A 59 -4.83 -6.73 -23.64
N THR A 60 -4.98 -6.94 -24.95
CA THR A 60 -3.93 -7.54 -25.79
C THR A 60 -2.67 -6.69 -25.78
N VAL A 61 -1.53 -7.33 -25.65
CA VAL A 61 -0.22 -6.67 -25.73
C VAL A 61 0.18 -6.48 -27.20
N GLU A 62 0.73 -5.32 -27.52
CA GLU A 62 1.34 -5.10 -28.82
C GLU A 62 2.72 -5.79 -28.89
N PRO A 63 2.99 -6.57 -29.95
CA PRO A 63 4.27 -7.26 -30.10
C PRO A 63 5.43 -6.26 -30.34
N PRO A 64 6.67 -6.63 -30.00
CA PRO A 64 7.07 -7.92 -29.44
C PRO A 64 6.83 -8.03 -27.92
N PRO A 65 6.68 -9.26 -27.39
CA PRO A 65 6.69 -9.47 -25.94
C PRO A 65 8.04 -9.08 -25.34
N ALA A 66 8.09 -8.92 -24.02
CA ALA A 66 9.34 -8.73 -23.29
C ALA A 66 10.37 -9.81 -23.66
N ASP A 67 11.64 -9.40 -23.79
CA ASP A 67 12.73 -10.26 -24.26
C ASP A 67 13.18 -11.32 -23.23
N ARG A 68 12.67 -11.22 -22.00
CA ARG A 68 12.96 -12.12 -20.87
C ARG A 68 11.81 -12.10 -19.85
N PRO A 69 11.76 -13.07 -18.91
CA PRO A 69 10.73 -13.09 -17.87
C PRO A 69 10.68 -11.75 -17.10
N ALA A 70 9.48 -11.21 -16.87
CA ALA A 70 9.32 -9.88 -16.30
C ALA A 70 9.94 -9.75 -14.89
N ALA A 71 9.89 -10.82 -14.08
CA ALA A 71 10.55 -10.87 -12.78
C ALA A 71 12.08 -10.73 -12.85
N GLN A 72 12.69 -11.04 -13.99
CA GLN A 72 14.12 -10.95 -14.29
C GLN A 72 14.45 -9.74 -15.19
N HIS A 73 13.46 -8.90 -15.53
CA HIS A 73 13.65 -7.78 -16.42
C HIS A 73 13.92 -6.50 -15.63
N PRO A 74 15.13 -5.90 -15.67
CA PRO A 74 15.51 -4.77 -14.82
C PRO A 74 14.74 -3.48 -15.13
N ASP A 75 14.17 -3.35 -16.33
CA ASP A 75 13.23 -2.26 -16.62
C ASP A 75 11.81 -2.50 -16.12
N LEU A 76 11.37 -3.75 -15.87
CA LEU A 76 10.00 -4.04 -15.41
C LEU A 76 9.95 -4.27 -13.90
N ASN A 77 10.93 -4.98 -13.35
CA ASN A 77 11.08 -5.20 -11.91
C ASN A 77 12.19 -4.30 -11.35
N MET A 78 11.79 -3.15 -10.78
CA MET A 78 12.71 -2.12 -10.30
C MET A 78 13.66 -2.61 -9.20
N ALA A 79 13.31 -3.68 -8.46
CA ALA A 79 14.17 -4.18 -7.40
C ALA A 79 15.49 -4.80 -7.89
N LEU A 80 15.54 -5.24 -9.15
CA LEU A 80 16.79 -5.70 -9.76
C LEU A 80 17.78 -4.54 -9.87
N ARG A 81 17.29 -3.37 -10.31
CA ARG A 81 18.09 -2.14 -10.33
C ARG A 81 18.40 -1.68 -8.91
N GLY A 82 17.38 -1.57 -8.05
CA GLY A 82 17.51 -0.91 -6.75
C GLY A 82 17.87 0.57 -6.90
N TYR A 83 18.18 1.22 -5.79
CA TYR A 83 18.51 2.64 -5.76
C TYR A 83 19.43 2.99 -4.59
N ALA A 84 20.14 4.11 -4.72
CA ALA A 84 20.97 4.73 -3.70
C ALA A 84 20.36 6.08 -3.27
N THR A 85 20.70 6.56 -2.08
CA THR A 85 20.33 7.92 -1.65
C THR A 85 20.92 8.96 -2.59
N ALA A 86 20.11 9.91 -3.04
CA ALA A 86 20.56 11.03 -3.86
C ALA A 86 21.10 12.16 -2.99
N ASN A 87 22.14 12.85 -3.46
CA ASN A 87 22.60 14.10 -2.85
C ASN A 87 21.79 15.29 -3.39
N ALA A 88 20.50 15.34 -3.05
CA ALA A 88 19.59 16.41 -3.43
C ALA A 88 18.54 16.65 -2.33
N PRO A 89 17.95 17.86 -2.24
CA PRO A 89 16.88 18.11 -1.28
C PRO A 89 15.60 17.30 -1.60
N PRO A 90 14.91 16.76 -0.58
CA PRO A 90 13.58 16.16 -0.73
C PRO A 90 12.51 17.26 -0.86
N ALA A 91 12.57 18.01 -1.96
CA ALA A 91 11.68 19.12 -2.24
C ALA A 91 11.22 19.06 -3.70
N TYR A 92 9.99 19.50 -3.93
CA TYR A 92 9.49 19.73 -5.27
C TYR A 92 10.30 20.82 -5.98
N ILE A 93 10.46 20.67 -7.28
CA ILE A 93 11.27 21.58 -8.09
C ILE A 93 10.52 22.06 -9.32
N TRP A 94 10.99 23.17 -9.87
CA TRP A 94 10.60 23.64 -11.19
C TRP A 94 11.70 23.31 -12.20
N ILE A 95 11.37 22.50 -13.20
CA ILE A 95 12.25 22.22 -14.34
C ILE A 95 11.80 23.10 -15.51
N ASN A 96 12.74 23.68 -16.26
CA ASN A 96 12.39 24.48 -17.44
C ASN A 96 11.99 23.60 -18.63
N GLY A 97 11.24 24.16 -19.57
CA GLY A 97 10.84 23.48 -20.81
C GLY A 97 9.35 23.19 -20.90
N PRO A 98 8.90 22.63 -22.03
CA PRO A 98 7.49 22.33 -22.27
C PRO A 98 6.96 21.27 -21.30
N THR A 99 5.65 21.26 -21.08
CA THR A 99 4.93 20.16 -20.42
C THR A 99 4.23 19.33 -21.49
N ASP A 100 4.13 18.03 -21.27
CA ASP A 100 3.29 17.15 -22.09
C ASP A 100 1.86 17.11 -21.49
N PRO A 101 0.80 17.43 -22.26
CA PRO A 101 -0.56 17.32 -21.78
C PRO A 101 -0.97 15.89 -21.40
N ASN A 102 -0.33 14.87 -21.97
CA ASN A 102 -0.64 13.46 -21.74
C ASN A 102 0.23 12.81 -20.64
N ALA A 103 1.15 13.57 -20.02
CA ALA A 103 1.95 13.09 -18.90
C ALA A 103 1.04 12.61 -17.74
N PRO A 104 1.34 11.46 -17.11
CA PRO A 104 0.61 10.99 -15.93
C PRO A 104 0.63 12.01 -14.79
N LEU A 105 -0.55 12.38 -14.30
CA LEU A 105 -0.71 13.34 -13.20
C LEU A 105 -0.53 12.65 -11.85
N LEU A 106 0.70 12.57 -11.35
CA LEU A 106 1.02 11.92 -10.06
C LEU A 106 0.25 12.49 -8.86
N SER A 107 -0.26 13.72 -8.94
CA SER A 107 -1.18 14.28 -7.93
C SER A 107 -2.45 13.43 -7.75
N THR A 108 -2.88 12.73 -8.81
CA THR A 108 -4.08 11.87 -8.85
C THR A 108 -3.83 10.43 -8.39
N LEU A 109 -2.61 10.08 -7.96
CA LEU A 109 -2.37 8.88 -7.14
C LEU A 109 -3.24 8.87 -5.87
N PHE A 110 -3.67 10.06 -5.44
CA PHE A 110 -4.35 10.32 -4.18
C PHE A 110 -5.78 10.79 -4.40
N ALA A 111 -6.67 10.44 -3.46
CA ALA A 111 -8.03 10.98 -3.38
C ALA A 111 -8.27 11.63 -2.01
N PRO A 112 -8.49 12.96 -1.91
CA PRO A 112 -8.42 13.94 -3.01
C PRO A 112 -6.99 14.09 -3.55
N ALA A 113 -6.88 14.57 -4.81
CA ALA A 113 -5.61 14.80 -5.47
C ALA A 113 -4.76 15.82 -4.69
N ARG A 114 -3.46 15.53 -4.55
CA ARG A 114 -2.55 16.34 -3.73
C ARG A 114 -1.08 16.10 -4.05
N GLN A 115 -0.25 17.03 -3.56
CA GLN A 115 1.19 16.87 -3.44
C GLN A 115 1.55 16.31 -2.04
N PRO A 116 1.98 15.05 -1.91
CA PRO A 116 2.42 14.51 -0.63
C PRO A 116 3.76 15.14 -0.19
N ARG A 117 4.12 14.97 1.08
CA ARG A 117 5.47 15.32 1.55
C ARG A 117 6.47 14.33 0.94
N ILE A 118 7.58 14.85 0.42
CA ILE A 118 8.72 14.02 -0.01
C ILE A 118 9.54 13.67 1.23
N GLU A 119 9.67 12.39 1.51
CA GLU A 119 10.42 11.86 2.66
C GLU A 119 11.89 11.65 2.32
N ALA A 120 12.17 11.14 1.12
CA ALA A 120 13.52 10.86 0.67
C ALA A 120 13.62 10.90 -0.86
N VAL A 121 14.83 11.12 -1.34
CA VAL A 121 15.15 11.16 -2.77
C VAL A 121 16.33 10.25 -3.09
N HIS A 122 16.27 9.64 -4.26
CA HIS A 122 17.14 8.53 -4.62
C HIS A 122 17.55 8.57 -6.09
N GLN A 123 18.63 7.87 -6.38
CA GLN A 123 19.10 7.57 -7.73
C GLN A 123 18.98 6.06 -7.96
N VAL A 124 18.14 5.69 -8.93
CA VAL A 124 18.06 4.32 -9.45
C VAL A 124 19.39 3.96 -10.08
N TYR A 125 19.84 2.72 -9.87
CA TYR A 125 21.03 2.24 -10.54
C TYR A 125 20.78 1.99 -12.03
N ALA A 126 21.76 2.35 -12.86
CA ALA A 126 21.82 1.92 -14.24
C ALA A 126 21.90 0.39 -14.32
N TRP A 127 21.68 -0.16 -15.51
CA TRP A 127 21.88 -1.58 -15.78
C TRP A 127 22.99 -1.72 -16.80
N ASP A 128 23.99 -2.52 -16.48
CA ASP A 128 24.99 -2.96 -17.42
C ASP A 128 24.42 -4.16 -18.18
N TRP A 129 23.91 -3.90 -19.38
CA TRP A 129 23.33 -4.94 -20.23
C TRP A 129 24.36 -5.92 -20.79
N THR A 130 25.65 -5.55 -20.81
CA THR A 130 26.72 -6.45 -21.29
C THR A 130 27.06 -7.48 -20.23
N LEU A 131 27.11 -7.06 -18.97
CA LEU A 131 27.44 -7.92 -17.83
C LEU A 131 26.21 -8.45 -17.07
N ASP A 132 25.01 -8.06 -17.52
CA ASP A 132 23.71 -8.34 -16.91
C ASP A 132 23.69 -8.11 -15.39
N ARG A 133 24.12 -6.91 -14.98
CA ARG A 133 24.21 -6.54 -13.56
C ARG A 133 23.91 -5.07 -13.32
N ARG A 134 23.73 -4.74 -12.05
CA ARG A 134 23.64 -3.36 -11.57
C ARG A 134 24.90 -2.56 -11.95
N GLY A 135 24.72 -1.41 -12.58
CA GLY A 135 25.77 -0.42 -12.86
C GLY A 135 25.83 0.69 -11.82
N GLU A 136 26.37 1.85 -12.20
CA GLU A 136 26.42 3.04 -11.34
C GLU A 136 25.05 3.72 -11.17
N PRO A 137 24.82 4.51 -10.10
CA PRO A 137 23.63 5.35 -9.97
C PRO A 137 23.45 6.29 -11.16
N ILE A 138 22.22 6.45 -11.65
CA ILE A 138 21.90 7.38 -12.73
C ILE A 138 22.07 8.81 -12.20
N ALA A 139 23.05 9.53 -12.76
CA ALA A 139 23.44 10.86 -12.31
C ALA A 139 22.58 12.00 -12.89
N ASP A 140 21.93 11.77 -14.04
CA ASP A 140 21.12 12.77 -14.73
C ASP A 140 19.75 12.18 -15.15
N PRO A 141 18.64 12.57 -14.50
CA PRO A 141 18.55 13.63 -13.48
C PRO A 141 19.16 13.25 -12.12
N PRO A 142 19.46 14.23 -11.24
CA PRO A 142 20.06 13.98 -9.92
C PRO A 142 19.14 13.20 -8.97
N VAL A 143 17.83 13.15 -9.26
CA VAL A 143 16.86 12.31 -8.58
C VAL A 143 16.07 11.57 -9.64
N THR A 144 15.99 10.24 -9.54
CA THR A 144 15.23 9.37 -10.46
C THR A 144 14.15 8.55 -9.75
N LEU A 145 14.13 8.59 -8.41
CA LEU A 145 13.12 7.97 -7.57
C LEU A 145 12.92 8.83 -6.32
N MET A 146 11.68 8.98 -5.87
CA MET A 146 11.38 9.67 -4.61
C MET A 146 10.43 8.86 -3.76
N SER A 147 10.60 8.95 -2.44
CA SER A 147 9.73 8.34 -1.45
C SER A 147 8.79 9.41 -0.89
N VAL A 148 7.50 9.12 -0.84
CA VAL A 148 6.47 10.07 -0.43
C VAL A 148 5.66 9.53 0.75
N ASP A 149 5.24 10.44 1.61
CA ASP A 149 4.35 10.13 2.72
C ASP A 149 2.96 9.74 2.22
N MET A 150 2.40 8.70 2.84
CA MET A 150 1.06 8.20 2.56
C MET A 150 0.40 7.78 3.88
N ARG A 151 -0.90 8.02 3.99
CA ARG A 151 -1.68 7.53 5.13
C ARG A 151 -1.78 6.01 5.03
N PRO A 152 -1.44 5.25 6.09
CA PRO A 152 -1.56 3.80 6.06
C PRO A 152 -2.95 3.35 5.59
N ASP A 153 -2.99 2.33 4.73
CA ASP A 153 -4.18 1.73 4.12
C ASP A 153 -5.03 2.62 3.19
N GLU A 154 -4.61 3.87 2.93
CA GLU A 154 -5.30 4.70 1.94
C GLU A 154 -5.18 4.10 0.54
N LEU A 155 -6.22 4.28 -0.28
CA LEU A 155 -6.22 3.81 -1.65
C LEU A 155 -5.25 4.61 -2.51
N ILE A 156 -4.57 3.90 -3.41
CA ILE A 156 -3.70 4.44 -4.44
C ILE A 156 -4.34 4.15 -5.79
N TYR A 157 -4.47 5.19 -6.61
CA TYR A 157 -5.21 5.18 -7.87
C TYR A 157 -4.28 5.30 -9.06
N LEU A 158 -4.67 4.74 -10.22
CA LEU A 158 -3.93 4.97 -11.46
C LEU A 158 -3.92 6.49 -11.74
N PRO A 159 -2.74 7.10 -11.93
CA PRO A 159 -2.68 8.50 -12.31
C PRO A 159 -3.37 8.73 -13.65
N ASP A 160 -4.26 9.71 -13.66
CA ASP A 160 -4.93 10.21 -14.85
C ASP A 160 -3.91 10.69 -15.89
N SER A 161 -4.17 10.36 -17.15
CA SER A 161 -3.36 10.72 -18.31
C SER A 161 -4.27 10.97 -19.51
N GLY A 162 -3.71 11.53 -20.58
CA GLY A 162 -4.47 11.70 -21.83
C GLY A 162 -4.49 10.46 -22.74
N TYR A 163 -3.92 9.33 -22.31
CA TYR A 163 -3.76 8.15 -23.15
C TYR A 163 -5.04 7.32 -23.23
N ASP A 164 -5.35 6.81 -24.43
CA ASP A 164 -6.41 5.83 -24.64
C ASP A 164 -5.82 4.58 -25.30
N LEU A 165 -5.73 3.49 -24.53
CA LEU A 165 -5.28 2.18 -25.01
C LEU A 165 -6.45 1.35 -25.55
N GLY A 166 -7.64 1.94 -25.64
CA GLY A 166 -8.90 1.33 -26.02
C GLY A 166 -9.73 0.89 -24.82
N GLN A 167 -11.06 0.89 -25.00
CA GLN A 167 -12.05 0.46 -23.99
C GLN A 167 -11.99 1.27 -22.67
N GLY A 168 -11.47 2.50 -22.74
CA GLY A 168 -11.32 3.43 -21.62
C GLY A 168 -10.19 3.10 -20.65
N TYR A 169 -9.24 2.25 -21.06
CA TYR A 169 -8.02 1.98 -20.29
C TYR A 169 -6.90 2.93 -20.69
N GLU A 170 -6.05 3.29 -19.73
CA GLU A 170 -4.93 4.22 -19.94
C GLU A 170 -3.58 3.59 -19.68
N ALA A 171 -3.53 2.49 -18.91
CA ALA A 171 -2.27 1.84 -18.60
C ALA A 171 -2.38 0.30 -18.62
N LEU A 172 -1.32 -0.34 -19.09
CA LEU A 172 -1.03 -1.75 -18.90
C LEU A 172 -0.20 -1.99 -17.64
N VAL A 173 -0.41 -3.13 -17.00
CA VAL A 173 0.41 -3.63 -15.89
C VAL A 173 1.50 -4.55 -16.44
N LEU A 174 2.71 -4.03 -16.61
CA LEU A 174 3.84 -4.81 -17.12
C LEU A 174 4.44 -5.74 -16.07
N TYR A 175 4.36 -5.35 -14.80
CA TYR A 175 4.83 -6.15 -13.68
C TYR A 175 3.99 -5.88 -12.44
N ALA A 176 3.57 -6.93 -11.73
CA ALA A 176 2.92 -6.79 -10.43
C ALA A 176 3.31 -7.93 -9.50
N GLU A 177 3.61 -7.55 -8.26
CA GLU A 177 3.74 -8.46 -7.14
C GLU A 177 3.25 -7.77 -5.88
N ARG A 178 3.27 -8.49 -4.75
CA ARG A 178 2.60 -8.04 -3.51
C ARG A 178 2.93 -6.60 -3.11
N HIS A 179 4.18 -6.17 -3.32
CA HIS A 179 4.69 -4.89 -2.82
C HIS A 179 5.25 -3.93 -3.87
N ARG A 180 5.07 -4.22 -5.16
CA ARG A 180 5.47 -3.33 -6.24
C ARG A 180 4.71 -3.59 -7.52
N ILE A 181 4.65 -2.56 -8.35
CA ILE A 181 3.96 -2.60 -9.63
C ILE A 181 4.63 -1.66 -10.63
N THR A 182 4.61 -2.06 -11.90
CA THR A 182 5.07 -1.25 -13.03
C THR A 182 3.91 -1.08 -14.01
N LEU A 183 3.60 0.18 -14.29
CA LEU A 183 2.48 0.63 -15.11
C LEU A 183 2.99 1.31 -16.37
N LYS A 184 2.41 1.01 -17.52
CA LYS A 184 2.82 1.52 -18.83
C LYS A 184 1.66 2.18 -19.53
N TYR A 185 1.84 3.42 -20.00
CA TYR A 185 0.79 4.21 -20.65
C TYR A 185 0.69 3.97 -22.16
N THR A 186 1.13 2.80 -22.62
CA THR A 186 1.05 2.33 -24.01
C THR A 186 0.85 0.80 -24.00
N ARG A 187 0.68 0.17 -25.18
CA ARG A 187 0.30 -1.24 -25.28
C ARG A 187 1.47 -2.21 -25.41
N GLU A 188 2.68 -1.72 -25.55
CA GLU A 188 3.89 -2.52 -25.72
C GLU A 188 4.38 -3.11 -24.39
N ASP A 189 4.94 -4.33 -24.44
CA ASP A 189 5.53 -5.01 -23.28
C ASP A 189 7.00 -4.63 -23.06
N ASN A 190 7.26 -3.33 -23.02
CA ASN A 190 8.57 -2.76 -22.74
C ASN A 190 8.43 -1.30 -22.27
N VAL A 191 9.56 -0.68 -21.94
CA VAL A 191 9.57 0.72 -21.47
C VAL A 191 10.10 1.71 -22.51
N VAL A 192 10.28 1.30 -23.77
CA VAL A 192 11.03 2.06 -24.79
C VAL A 192 10.34 3.35 -25.18
N TRP A 193 9.02 3.36 -25.39
CA TRP A 193 8.27 4.53 -25.85
C TRP A 193 7.13 4.90 -24.90
N GLY A 194 6.96 6.19 -24.61
CA GLY A 194 5.89 6.67 -23.72
C GLY A 194 6.18 6.42 -22.23
N TYR A 195 5.23 6.83 -21.38
CA TYR A 195 5.46 6.87 -19.93
C TYR A 195 5.38 5.50 -19.26
N THR A 196 6.28 5.28 -18.29
CA THR A 196 6.23 4.13 -17.38
C THR A 196 6.35 4.61 -15.95
N LEU A 197 5.46 4.14 -15.07
CA LEU A 197 5.48 4.44 -13.65
C LEU A 197 5.83 3.18 -12.87
N HIS A 198 6.80 3.29 -11.97
CA HIS A 198 7.18 2.24 -11.04
C HIS A 198 6.78 2.69 -9.64
N LEU A 199 6.05 1.83 -8.92
CA LEU A 199 5.77 2.01 -7.51
C LEU A 199 6.36 0.85 -6.71
N GLU A 200 7.12 1.22 -5.69
CA GLU A 200 7.67 0.32 -4.70
C GLU A 200 7.02 0.58 -3.34
N ASN A 201 7.05 -0.44 -2.49
CA ASN A 201 6.63 -0.33 -1.10
C ASN A 201 5.14 0.08 -0.94
N VAL A 202 4.29 -0.46 -1.81
CA VAL A 202 2.82 -0.36 -1.72
C VAL A 202 2.21 -1.72 -1.41
N CYS A 203 0.92 -1.81 -1.13
CA CYS A 203 0.17 -3.05 -1.05
C CYS A 203 -0.66 -3.20 -2.33
N VAL A 204 -0.13 -3.86 -3.36
CA VAL A 204 -0.86 -4.05 -4.62
C VAL A 204 -2.08 -4.94 -4.36
N ASP A 205 -3.20 -4.63 -5.02
CA ASP A 205 -4.42 -5.39 -4.89
C ASP A 205 -4.17 -6.88 -5.21
N PRO A 206 -4.53 -7.81 -4.30
CA PRO A 206 -4.29 -9.24 -4.49
C PRO A 206 -4.98 -9.80 -5.75
N ASP A 207 -6.14 -9.28 -6.15
CA ASP A 207 -6.85 -9.73 -7.36
C ASP A 207 -6.15 -9.25 -8.63
N LEU A 208 -5.55 -8.05 -8.59
CA LEU A 208 -4.71 -7.55 -9.68
C LEU A 208 -3.42 -8.38 -9.81
N VAL A 209 -2.76 -8.68 -8.69
CA VAL A 209 -1.57 -9.55 -8.67
C VAL A 209 -1.91 -10.93 -9.23
N ALA A 210 -3.03 -11.53 -8.83
CA ALA A 210 -3.47 -12.85 -9.31
C ALA A 210 -3.80 -12.83 -10.81
N LEU A 211 -4.44 -11.77 -11.31
CA LEU A 211 -4.70 -11.58 -12.74
C LEU A 211 -3.38 -11.45 -13.52
N TYR A 212 -2.46 -10.60 -13.06
CA TYR A 212 -1.15 -10.44 -13.67
C TYR A 212 -0.39 -11.76 -13.75
N GLN A 213 -0.25 -12.48 -12.64
CA GLN A 213 0.51 -13.74 -12.57
C GLN A 213 -0.06 -14.80 -13.51
N ARG A 214 -1.39 -14.88 -13.62
CA ARG A 214 -2.05 -15.80 -14.57
C ARG A 214 -1.72 -15.47 -16.02
N LEU A 215 -1.79 -14.19 -16.39
CA LEU A 215 -1.53 -13.73 -17.76
C LEU A 215 -0.04 -13.81 -18.12
N ASP A 216 0.83 -13.54 -17.16
CA ASP A 216 2.28 -13.74 -17.28
C ASP A 216 2.62 -15.21 -17.55
N ALA A 217 2.07 -16.13 -16.75
CA ALA A 217 2.23 -17.57 -16.96
C ALA A 217 1.62 -18.08 -18.28
N ALA A 218 0.63 -17.36 -18.82
CA ALA A 218 0.01 -17.65 -20.11
C ALA A 218 0.79 -17.07 -21.32
N GLY A 219 1.95 -16.46 -21.09
CA GLY A 219 2.83 -15.97 -22.15
C GLY A 219 2.64 -14.50 -22.53
N ARG A 220 1.96 -13.71 -21.69
CA ARG A 220 1.89 -12.23 -21.80
C ARG A 220 1.27 -11.68 -23.08
N GLY A 221 0.53 -12.48 -23.85
CA GLY A 221 -0.22 -12.00 -25.02
C GLY A 221 -1.36 -11.03 -24.63
N GLU A 222 -1.80 -11.09 -23.39
CA GLU A 222 -2.61 -10.09 -22.73
C GLU A 222 -1.99 -9.72 -21.38
N LEU A 223 -2.24 -8.51 -20.91
CA LEU A 223 -1.83 -8.04 -19.58
C LEU A 223 -2.98 -7.27 -18.92
N PRO A 224 -3.01 -7.18 -17.58
CA PRO A 224 -4.01 -6.38 -16.89
C PRO A 224 -3.96 -4.93 -17.37
N ALA A 225 -5.12 -4.29 -17.48
CA ALA A 225 -5.24 -2.89 -17.86
C ALA A 225 -6.04 -2.12 -16.81
N LEU A 226 -5.66 -0.85 -16.61
CA LEU A 226 -6.25 0.05 -15.61
C LEU A 226 -6.81 1.31 -16.28
N ARG A 227 -7.94 1.79 -15.76
CA ARG A 227 -8.55 3.08 -16.15
C ARG A 227 -8.03 4.20 -15.26
N ALA A 228 -8.05 5.44 -15.73
CA ALA A 228 -7.77 6.60 -14.88
C ALA A 228 -8.60 6.56 -13.59
N GLY A 229 -7.96 6.87 -12.47
CA GLY A 229 -8.62 6.87 -11.17
C GLY A 229 -9.09 5.51 -10.67
N GLN A 230 -8.69 4.39 -11.30
CA GLN A 230 -8.98 3.06 -10.79
C GLN A 230 -8.03 2.72 -9.63
N PRO A 231 -8.54 2.31 -8.44
CA PRO A 231 -7.67 1.91 -7.35
C PRO A 231 -6.97 0.58 -7.68
N PHE A 232 -5.65 0.54 -7.47
CA PHE A 232 -4.83 -0.65 -7.74
C PHE A 232 -3.97 -1.09 -6.56
N ALA A 233 -3.82 -0.24 -5.55
CA ALA A 233 -3.02 -0.54 -4.37
C ALA A 233 -3.53 0.21 -3.13
N ARG A 234 -2.96 -0.15 -1.98
CA ARG A 234 -3.06 0.58 -0.73
C ARG A 234 -1.70 1.03 -0.24
N ALA A 235 -1.65 2.15 0.46
CA ALA A 235 -0.44 2.62 1.10
C ALA A 235 -0.03 1.73 2.28
N ARG A 236 1.29 1.62 2.49
CA ARG A 236 1.87 0.92 3.64
C ARG A 236 2.18 1.92 4.76
N VAL A 237 2.56 1.39 5.92
CA VAL A 237 3.13 2.21 7.02
C VAL A 237 4.48 2.84 6.65
N THR A 238 5.17 2.26 5.68
CA THR A 238 6.44 2.75 5.14
C THR A 238 6.16 3.62 3.90
N PRO A 239 6.91 4.74 3.69
CA PRO A 239 6.70 5.63 2.54
C PRO A 239 6.78 4.92 1.19
N ALA A 240 5.78 5.10 0.32
CA ALA A 240 5.83 4.54 -1.02
C ALA A 240 6.92 5.24 -1.84
N SER A 241 7.63 4.48 -2.67
CA SER A 241 8.62 5.06 -3.58
C SER A 241 8.13 5.01 -5.01
N LEU A 242 8.32 6.11 -5.75
CA LEU A 242 7.87 6.24 -7.12
C LEU A 242 9.01 6.71 -8.04
N ALA A 243 9.06 6.13 -9.23
CA ALA A 243 9.94 6.53 -10.32
C ALA A 243 9.15 6.59 -11.62
N ILE A 244 9.38 7.62 -12.42
CA ILE A 244 8.74 7.77 -13.73
C ILE A 244 9.79 7.73 -14.84
N ARG A 245 9.46 7.04 -15.92
CA ARG A 245 10.21 7.07 -17.16
C ARG A 245 9.41 7.76 -18.25
N ASP A 246 10.11 8.44 -19.13
CA ASP A 246 9.62 8.86 -20.43
C ASP A 246 10.55 8.24 -21.49
N THR A 247 9.98 7.42 -22.36
CA THR A 247 10.69 6.88 -23.52
C THR A 247 11.99 6.17 -23.11
N GLY A 248 11.86 5.27 -22.13
CA GLY A 248 12.95 4.48 -21.56
C GLY A 248 13.87 5.22 -20.59
N ARG A 249 13.84 6.55 -20.51
CA ARG A 249 14.71 7.34 -19.63
C ARG A 249 14.02 7.65 -18.31
N PHE A 250 14.72 7.47 -17.18
CA PHE A 250 14.23 7.95 -15.89
C PHE A 250 14.21 9.49 -15.85
N MET A 251 13.11 10.02 -15.32
CA MET A 251 12.87 11.46 -15.18
C MET A 251 12.93 11.86 -13.71
N ASP A 252 12.98 13.16 -13.44
CA ASP A 252 12.94 13.67 -12.07
C ASP A 252 11.48 13.72 -11.59
N PRO A 253 11.06 12.85 -10.66
CA PRO A 253 9.67 12.77 -10.23
C PRO A 253 9.21 13.99 -9.42
N ARG A 254 10.12 14.92 -9.09
CA ARG A 254 9.83 16.11 -8.27
C ARG A 254 9.35 17.31 -9.10
N SER A 255 9.36 17.22 -10.44
CA SER A 255 8.95 18.34 -11.29
C SER A 255 7.48 18.70 -11.13
N ILE A 256 7.19 19.88 -10.56
CA ILE A 256 5.83 20.31 -10.24
C ILE A 256 4.97 20.40 -11.51
N LYS A 257 5.49 21.09 -12.53
CA LYS A 257 4.74 21.40 -13.75
C LYS A 257 4.36 20.16 -14.55
N ASP A 258 5.19 19.13 -14.47
CA ASP A 258 5.05 17.93 -15.31
C ASP A 258 4.12 16.91 -14.66
N TRP A 259 4.18 16.77 -13.33
CA TRP A 259 3.53 15.64 -12.66
C TRP A 259 2.51 16.03 -11.58
N TRP A 260 2.57 17.24 -11.03
CA TRP A 260 1.92 17.57 -9.75
C TRP A 260 0.96 18.75 -9.81
N ARG A 261 0.51 19.12 -11.00
CA ARG A 261 -0.51 20.15 -11.21
C ARG A 261 -1.91 19.70 -10.80
#